data_AF-A0A928JQL2-F1
#
_entry.id   AF-A0A928JQL2-F1
#
_cell.length_a   1.000
_cell.length_b   1.000
_cell.length_c   1.000
_cell.angle_alpha   90.00
_cell.angle_beta   90.00
_cell.angle_gamma   90.00
#
_symmetry.space_group_name_H-M   'P 1'
#
loop_
_entity.id
_entity.type
_entity.pdbx_description
1 polymer ?
#
loop_
_entity_poly.entity_id
_entity_poly.type
_entity_poly.pdbx_seq_one_letter_code
_entity_poly.pdbx_strand_id
1 'polypeptide(L)' 'MSKVAVVFWSGTGNTKAMADAVAQGARGAGASVDVLGPSDFNATKVTAYDGIAFGCPAMGAEVLEEDEFEPMFADV' A
#
# COMPACT_ATOMS: atom_id res chain seq x y z
N MET A 1 -10.44 -13.17 11.85
CA MET A 1 -10.57 -12.39 10.60
C MET A 1 -9.25 -11.68 10.41
N SER A 2 -8.52 -11.95 9.35
CA SER A 2 -7.22 -11.29 9.12
C SER A 2 -7.44 -9.81 8.78
N LYS A 3 -6.58 -8.93 9.28
CA LYS A 3 -6.55 -7.51 8.95
C LYS A 3 -5.38 -7.23 8.00
N VAL A 4 -5.67 -6.62 6.85
CA VAL A 4 -4.68 -6.35 5.80
C VAL A 4 -4.61 -4.85 5.51
N ALA A 5 -3.39 -4.33 5.35
CA ALA A 5 -3.18 -2.99 4.80
C ALA A 5 -2.80 -3.09 3.33
N VAL A 6 -3.43 -2.28 2.48
CA VAL A 6 -2.98 -2.01 1.11
C VAL A 6 -2.47 -0.58 1.09
N VAL A 7 -1.16 -0.40 1.08
CA VAL A 7 -0.48 0.89 1.13
C VAL A 7 0.07 1.19 -0.26
N PHE A 8 -0.38 2.27 -0.90
CA PHE A 8 0.04 2.54 -2.28
C PHE A 8 0.20 4.03 -2.59
N TRP A 9 1.04 4.34 -3.58
CA TRP A 9 1.09 5.64 -4.24
C TRP A 9 0.65 5.52 -5.70
N SER A 10 0.03 6.57 -6.25
CA SER A 10 -0.42 6.57 -7.64
C SER A 10 -0.59 7.99 -8.19
N GLY A 11 0.27 8.39 -9.13
CA GLY A 11 0.14 9.68 -9.81
C GLY A 11 -1.05 9.77 -10.78
N THR A 12 -1.28 8.76 -11.62
CA THR A 12 -2.30 8.80 -12.70
C THR A 12 -3.44 7.80 -12.55
N GLY A 13 -3.41 6.94 -11.54
CA GLY A 13 -4.51 6.04 -11.19
C GLY A 13 -4.28 4.56 -11.52
N ASN A 14 -3.23 4.20 -12.28
CA ASN A 14 -2.98 2.81 -12.65
C ASN A 14 -2.69 1.92 -11.42
N THR A 15 -1.76 2.34 -10.57
CA THR A 15 -1.46 1.62 -9.32
C THR A 15 -2.63 1.63 -8.36
N LYS A 16 -3.45 2.70 -8.36
CA LYS A 16 -4.71 2.73 -7.60
C LYS A 16 -5.66 1.62 -8.06
N ALA A 17 -5.85 1.44 -9.36
CA ALA A 17 -6.73 0.40 -9.89
C ALA A 17 -6.24 -1.00 -9.48
N MET A 18 -4.91 -1.22 -9.45
CA MET A 18 -4.31 -2.45 -8.94
C MET A 18 -4.55 -2.63 -7.43
N ALA A 19 -4.34 -1.58 -6.62
CA ALA A 19 -4.57 -1.59 -5.19
C ALA A 19 -6.05 -1.89 -4.85
N ASP A 20 -6.98 -1.30 -5.60
CA ASP A 20 -8.41 -1.57 -5.47
C ASP A 20 -8.73 -3.05 -5.76
N ALA A 21 -8.13 -3.63 -6.81
CA ALA A 21 -8.30 -5.04 -7.15
C ALA A 21 -7.74 -5.99 -6.06
N VAL A 22 -6.56 -5.68 -5.52
CA VAL A 22 -5.96 -6.43 -4.39
C VAL A 22 -6.86 -6.34 -3.16
N ALA A 23 -7.36 -5.14 -2.82
CA ALA A 23 -8.25 -4.94 -1.69
C ALA A 23 -9.59 -5.68 -1.87
N GLN A 24 -10.15 -5.69 -3.07
CA GLN A 24 -11.35 -6.47 -3.40
C GLN A 24 -11.11 -7.98 -3.23
N GLY A 25 -9.99 -8.50 -3.71
CA GLY A 25 -9.62 -9.90 -3.55
C GLY A 25 -9.49 -10.31 -2.09
N ALA A 26 -8.77 -9.53 -1.29
CA ALA A 26 -8.59 -9.78 0.14
C ALA A 26 -9.93 -9.70 0.92
N ARG A 27 -10.77 -8.69 0.62
CA ARG A 27 -12.13 -8.60 1.19
C ARG A 27 -13.00 -9.80 0.80
N GLY A 28 -12.92 -10.24 -0.46
CA GLY A 28 -13.62 -11.43 -0.96
C GLY A 28 -13.20 -12.72 -0.27
N ALA A 29 -11.94 -12.80 0.17
CA ALA A 29 -11.42 -13.89 1.00
C ALA A 29 -11.76 -13.77 2.51
N GLY A 30 -12.51 -12.74 2.90
CA GLY A 30 -12.97 -12.53 4.27
C GLY A 30 -12.02 -11.73 5.16
N ALA A 31 -11.02 -11.04 4.61
CA ALA A 31 -10.17 -10.12 5.37
C ALA A 31 -10.83 -8.75 5.57
N SER A 32 -10.50 -8.09 6.68
CA SER A 32 -10.74 -6.65 6.85
C SER A 32 -9.58 -5.91 6.19
N VAL A 33 -9.86 -4.94 5.31
CA VAL A 33 -8.82 -4.29 4.49
C VAL A 33 -8.89 -2.78 4.59
N ASP A 34 -7.81 -2.19 5.11
CA ASP A 34 -7.54 -0.75 5.06
C ASP A 34 -6.78 -0.42 3.78
N VAL A 35 -7.18 0.64 3.09
CA VAL A 35 -6.48 1.16 1.90
C VAL A 35 -5.93 2.53 2.26
N LEU A 36 -4.60 2.68 2.19
CA LEU A 36 -3.87 3.80 2.77
C LEU A 36 -2.91 4.41 1.75
N GLY A 37 -2.72 5.72 1.83
CA GLY A 37 -1.59 6.39 1.17
C GLY A 37 -0.30 6.25 1.99
N PRO A 38 0.88 6.62 1.45
CA PRO A 38 2.14 6.51 2.16
C PRO A 38 2.17 7.36 3.43
N SER A 39 1.59 8.56 3.40
CA SER A 39 1.50 9.47 4.55
C SER A 39 0.63 8.92 5.70
N ASP A 40 -0.20 7.92 5.45
CA ASP A 40 -1.07 7.28 6.43
C ASP A 40 -0.45 6.00 7.04
N PHE A 41 0.76 5.60 6.63
CA PHE A 41 1.43 4.38 7.11
C PHE A 41 2.81 4.68 7.68
N ASN A 42 3.23 3.91 8.69
CA ASN A 42 4.57 3.98 9.29
C ASN A 42 4.90 2.68 10.03
N ALA A 43 6.15 2.52 10.47
CA ALA A 43 6.63 1.31 11.16
C ALA A 43 5.77 0.92 12.37
N THR A 44 5.24 1.89 13.13
CA THR A 44 4.43 1.61 14.33
C THR A 44 3.10 0.92 14.03
N LYS A 45 2.61 1.02 12.78
CA LYS A 45 1.38 0.39 12.34
C LYS A 45 1.57 -1.06 11.85
N VAL A 46 2.79 -1.50 11.58
CA VAL A 46 3.08 -2.84 11.01
C VAL A 46 2.46 -3.95 11.85
N THR A 47 2.62 -3.90 13.17
CA THR A 47 2.12 -4.93 14.08
C THR A 47 0.58 -4.93 14.23
N ALA A 48 -0.11 -3.94 13.67
CA ALA A 48 -1.57 -3.88 13.68
C ALA A 48 -2.22 -4.66 12.53
N TYR A 49 -1.42 -5.20 11.59
CA TYR A 49 -1.89 -5.92 10.41
C TYR A 49 -1.29 -7.33 10.35
N ASP A 50 -2.10 -8.30 9.93
CA ASP A 50 -1.67 -9.67 9.67
C ASP A 50 -0.98 -9.81 8.30
N GLY A 51 -1.18 -8.82 7.42
CA GLY A 51 -0.54 -8.75 6.11
C GLY A 51 -0.53 -7.34 5.55
N ILE A 52 0.51 -7.00 4.79
CA ILE A 52 0.67 -5.68 4.17
C ILE A 52 1.03 -5.89 2.71
N ALA A 53 0.30 -5.19 1.83
CA ALA A 53 0.58 -5.11 0.40
C ALA A 53 1.01 -3.69 0.05
N PHE A 54 2.24 -3.54 -0.43
CA PHE A 54 2.83 -2.28 -0.86
C PHE A 54 2.72 -2.14 -2.38
N GLY A 55 2.34 -0.95 -2.87
CA GLY A 55 2.19 -0.69 -4.31
C GLY A 55 2.71 0.69 -4.72
N CYS A 56 3.70 0.73 -5.62
CA CYS A 56 4.23 1.96 -6.18
C CYS A 56 4.45 1.75 -7.69
N PRO A 57 4.08 2.70 -8.57
CA PRO A 57 4.53 2.68 -9.95
C PRO A 57 6.06 2.89 -10.01
N ALA A 58 6.70 2.39 -11.07
CA ALA A 58 8.05 2.82 -11.40
C ALA A 58 8.03 4.30 -11.78
N MET A 59 8.94 5.07 -11.20
CA MET A 59 9.10 6.50 -11.39
C MET A 59 10.49 6.82 -11.95
N GLY A 60 10.62 7.94 -12.66
CA GLY A 60 11.91 8.44 -13.16
C GLY A 60 12.70 7.39 -13.94
N ALA A 61 13.84 6.98 -13.38
CA ALA A 61 14.73 5.97 -13.93
C ALA A 61 14.61 4.63 -13.16
N GLU A 62 13.40 4.05 -13.17
CA GLU A 62 13.09 2.76 -12.51
C GLU A 62 13.30 2.79 -10.98
N VAL A 63 12.84 3.87 -10.34
CA VAL A 63 12.88 4.05 -8.88
C VAL A 63 11.47 4.06 -8.28
N LEU A 64 11.38 4.00 -6.95
CA LEU A 64 10.14 4.27 -6.23
C LEU A 64 9.77 5.75 -6.37
N GLU A 65 8.55 6.09 -5.98
CA GLU A 65 8.17 7.50 -5.88
C GLU A 65 8.90 8.16 -4.70
N GLU A 66 9.63 9.23 -5.00
CA GLU A 66 10.70 9.76 -4.17
C GLU A 66 10.20 10.65 -3.01
N ASP A 67 9.02 11.27 -3.13
CA ASP A 67 8.55 12.27 -2.16
C ASP A 67 7.75 11.65 -1.01
N GLU A 68 6.95 10.61 -1.29
CA GLU A 68 6.03 10.02 -0.31
C GLU A 68 6.27 8.53 -0.09
N PHE A 69 6.41 7.75 -1.16
CA PHE A 69 6.46 6.29 -1.04
C PHE A 69 7.81 5.77 -0.57
N GLU A 70 8.91 6.20 -1.18
CA GLU A 70 10.27 5.77 -0.81
C GLU A 70 10.62 6.16 0.63
N PRO A 71 10.37 7.40 1.11
CA PRO A 71 10.66 7.77 2.49
C PRO A 71 9.86 6.93 3.49
N MET A 72 8.58 6.65 3.21
CA MET A 72 7.76 5.76 4.04
C MET A 72 8.30 4.34 4.03
N PHE A 73 8.63 3.79 2.87
CA PHE A 73 9.09 2.41 2.74
C PHE A 73 10.46 2.18 3.41
N ALA A 74 11.35 3.18 3.37
CA ALA A 74 12.66 3.11 4.01
C ALA A 74 12.59 3.21 5.56
N ASP A 75 11.53 3.78 6.12
CA ASP A 75 11.30 3.92 7.56
C ASP A 75 10.59 2.71 8.19
N VAL A 76 9.90 1.89 7.38
CA VAL A 76 9.11 0.72 7.79
C VAL A 76 10.00 -0.51 8.03
#